data_AF-A0A3C1UP75-F1
#
_entry.id   AF-A0A3C1UP75-F1
#
_cell.length_a   1.000
_cell.length_b   1.000
_cell.length_c   1.000
_cell.angle_alpha   90.00
_cell.angle_beta   90.00
_cell.angle_gamma   90.00
#
_symmetry.space_group_name_H-M   'P 1'
#
loop_
_entity.id
_entity.type
_entity.pdbx_description
1 polymer ?
#
loop_
_entity_poly.entity_id
_entity_poly.type
_entity_poly.pdbx_seq_one_letter_code
_entity_poly.pdbx_strand_id
1 'polypeptide(L)'
;QGEYQGAIFNFIDPMQTGIVRNQFDKNGVLYVGQTGRGWRSVGSEIFGLQTVRWDRRTTPVEMHSIRLTTTGFEIRFTQPMDETLLRDVNQFSIQHWKYLYRPEYGSPKADKTKVTPANVKVSHDGMRVRFDVPLLTGRVYEFKALGMKSKSGGDLTNPIGWYTLNHLRLNDTR
;
A
#
# COMPACT_ATOMS: atom_id res chain seq x y z
N GLN A 1 -9.42 16.46 -18.46
CA GLN A 1 -8.22 16.40 -17.60
C GLN A 1 -8.14 15.02 -16.98
N GLY A 2 -6.96 14.42 -16.93
CA GLY A 2 -6.73 13.16 -16.22
C GLY A 2 -5.81 13.44 -15.04
N GLU A 3 -6.33 13.34 -13.82
CA GLU A 3 -5.51 13.37 -12.61
C GLU A 3 -5.11 11.94 -12.25
N TYR A 4 -3.83 11.74 -11.91
CA TYR A 4 -3.37 10.45 -11.41
C TYR A 4 -3.95 10.19 -10.02
N GLN A 5 -4.56 9.02 -9.86
CA GLN A 5 -4.98 8.51 -8.56
C GLN A 5 -4.70 7.01 -8.50
N GLY A 6 -4.45 6.48 -7.31
CA GLY A 6 -4.04 5.09 -7.18
C GLY A 6 -3.38 4.80 -5.85
N ALA A 7 -2.96 3.55 -5.71
CA ALA A 7 -2.27 3.07 -4.53
C ALA A 7 -0.76 2.97 -4.69
N ILE A 8 -0.07 3.18 -3.58
CA ILE A 8 1.35 2.90 -3.42
C ILE A 8 1.56 2.01 -2.19
N PHE A 9 2.59 1.19 -2.23
CA PHE A 9 2.97 0.27 -1.18
C PHE A 9 4.47 0.36 -0.95
N ASN A 10 4.89 -0.02 0.26
CA ASN A 10 6.27 -0.45 0.43
C ASN A 10 6.48 -1.71 -0.43
N PHE A 11 7.68 -1.84 -0.99
CA PHE A 11 8.01 -2.97 -1.85
C PHE A 11 8.94 -3.95 -1.12
N ILE A 12 10.17 -3.53 -0.82
CA ILE A 12 11.18 -4.40 -0.20
C ILE A 12 12.06 -3.58 0.75
N ASP A 13 12.23 -4.11 1.96
CA ASP A 13 13.17 -3.67 2.98
C ASP A 13 13.67 -4.89 3.79
N PRO A 14 14.76 -4.75 4.59
CA PRO A 14 15.75 -3.68 4.56
C PRO A 14 16.68 -3.75 3.34
N MET A 15 17.27 -2.61 2.98
CA MET A 15 18.34 -2.49 1.98
C MET A 15 19.66 -2.10 2.66
N GLN A 16 20.78 -2.27 1.94
CA GLN A 16 22.12 -1.95 2.47
C GLN A 16 22.29 -0.48 2.86
N THR A 17 21.71 0.43 2.07
CA THR A 17 21.78 1.89 2.29
C THR A 17 20.66 2.61 1.51
N GLY A 18 20.69 3.95 1.47
CA GLY A 18 19.66 4.76 0.81
C GLY A 18 19.53 4.49 -0.69
N ILE A 19 18.33 4.17 -1.16
CA ILE A 19 18.06 3.94 -2.58
C ILE A 19 18.04 5.26 -3.34
N VAL A 20 18.82 5.35 -4.43
CA VAL A 20 18.86 6.54 -5.31
C VAL A 20 18.47 6.24 -6.75
N ARG A 21 18.58 4.98 -7.17
CA ARG A 21 18.15 4.55 -8.51
C ARG A 21 17.70 3.12 -8.49
N ASN A 22 16.62 2.83 -9.22
CA ASN A 22 16.14 1.48 -9.41
C ASN A 22 15.69 1.27 -10.86
N GLN A 23 15.95 0.08 -11.41
CA GLN A 23 15.58 -0.27 -12.79
C GLN A 23 15.35 -1.77 -12.90
N PHE A 24 14.21 -2.15 -13.49
CA PHE A 24 13.98 -3.53 -13.90
C PHE A 24 14.73 -3.81 -15.21
N ASP A 25 15.42 -4.95 -15.28
CA ASP A 25 15.92 -5.49 -16.55
C ASP A 25 14.80 -6.18 -17.35
N LYS A 26 15.13 -6.63 -18.57
CA LYS A 26 14.20 -7.35 -19.46
C LYS A 26 13.70 -8.69 -18.90
N ASN A 27 14.34 -9.22 -17.86
CA ASN A 27 14.00 -10.48 -17.21
C ASN A 27 13.20 -10.28 -15.92
N GLY A 28 12.92 -9.03 -15.53
CA GLY A 28 12.21 -8.68 -14.30
C GLY A 28 13.10 -8.66 -13.04
N VAL A 29 14.43 -8.67 -13.19
CA VAL A 29 15.36 -8.45 -12.08
C VAL A 29 15.43 -6.95 -11.79
N LEU A 30 15.16 -6.55 -10.55
CA LEU A 30 15.28 -5.16 -10.12
C LEU A 30 16.72 -4.89 -9.68
N TYR A 31 17.40 -3.99 -10.37
CA TYR A 31 18.68 -3.43 -9.94
C TYR A 31 18.42 -2.21 -9.06
N VAL A 32 19.13 -2.10 -7.95
CA VAL A 32 18.96 -1.05 -6.94
C VAL A 32 20.33 -0.45 -6.61
N GLY A 33 20.58 0.75 -7.13
CA GLY A 33 21.75 1.57 -6.82
C GLY A 33 21.49 2.43 -5.59
N GLN A 34 22.46 2.44 -4.67
CA GLN A 34 22.28 2.96 -3.33
C GLN A 34 23.48 3.80 -2.89
N THR A 35 23.21 4.86 -2.12
CA THR A 35 24.25 5.63 -1.43
C THR A 35 23.71 6.23 -0.12
N GLY A 36 24.56 6.21 0.90
CA GLY A 36 24.39 6.93 2.15
C GLY A 36 25.40 8.07 2.31
N ARG A 37 26.08 8.47 1.22
CA ARG A 37 27.04 9.59 1.26
C ARG A 37 26.30 10.92 1.34
N GLY A 38 26.68 11.77 2.29
CA GLY A 38 26.14 13.13 2.49
C GLY A 38 24.99 13.20 3.51
N TRP A 39 24.06 12.26 3.47
CA TRP A 39 22.95 12.17 4.41
C TRP A 39 22.86 10.75 4.96
N ARG A 40 22.78 10.61 6.29
CA ARG A 40 22.62 9.30 6.91
C ARG A 40 21.29 8.69 6.45
N SER A 41 21.37 7.57 5.73
CA SER A 41 20.22 6.80 5.26
C SER A 41 19.94 5.60 6.16
N VAL A 42 18.80 4.94 5.94
CA VAL A 42 18.53 3.60 6.50
C VAL A 42 19.59 2.62 5.97
N GLY A 43 20.15 1.76 6.83
CA GLY A 43 21.22 0.81 6.49
C GLY A 43 22.59 1.17 7.09
N SER A 44 23.54 0.24 7.08
CA SER A 44 24.91 0.41 7.61
C SER A 44 25.93 0.85 6.57
N GLU A 45 25.66 0.56 5.29
CA GLU A 45 26.63 0.78 4.22
C GLU A 45 26.60 2.24 3.73
N ILE A 46 27.71 2.71 3.16
CA ILE A 46 27.81 4.07 2.59
C ILE A 46 27.52 4.09 1.06
N PHE A 47 27.56 2.94 0.41
CA PHE A 47 27.18 2.73 -0.99
C PHE A 47 26.76 1.27 -1.19
N GLY A 48 25.95 1.00 -2.21
CA GLY A 48 25.52 -0.36 -2.51
C GLY A 48 24.96 -0.50 -3.93
N LEU A 49 25.09 -1.71 -4.48
CA LEU A 49 24.38 -2.14 -5.67
C LEU A 49 23.81 -3.53 -5.38
N GLN A 50 22.49 -3.62 -5.25
CA GLN A 50 21.80 -4.88 -4.99
C GLN A 50 20.87 -5.24 -6.15
N THR A 51 20.62 -6.53 -6.33
CA THR A 51 19.56 -7.00 -7.21
C THR A 51 18.49 -7.71 -6.41
N VAL A 52 17.23 -7.42 -6.70
CA VAL A 52 16.10 -8.21 -6.24
C VAL A 52 15.62 -9.08 -7.40
N ARG A 53 15.50 -10.37 -7.14
CA ARG A 53 15.01 -11.35 -8.11
C ARG A 53 13.94 -12.21 -7.47
N TRP A 54 12.81 -12.33 -8.15
CA TRP A 54 11.79 -13.30 -7.78
C TRP A 54 12.29 -14.71 -8.11
N ASP A 55 12.21 -15.62 -7.14
CA ASP A 55 12.65 -17.02 -7.27
C ASP A 55 11.74 -17.87 -8.17
N ARG A 56 10.57 -17.34 -8.56
CA ARG A 56 9.50 -18.01 -9.32
C ARG A 56 8.92 -19.25 -8.63
N ARG A 57 9.16 -19.42 -7.33
CA ARG A 57 8.70 -20.56 -6.53
C ARG A 57 7.79 -20.11 -5.41
N THR A 58 8.13 -18.99 -4.76
CA THR A 58 7.40 -18.48 -3.61
C THR A 58 6.61 -17.24 -4.00
N THR A 59 5.31 -17.20 -3.70
CA THR A 59 4.54 -15.95 -3.75
C THR A 59 4.57 -15.37 -2.35
N PRO A 60 5.01 -14.11 -2.14
CA PRO A 60 4.95 -13.48 -0.82
C PRO A 60 3.50 -13.18 -0.44
N VAL A 61 3.20 -13.14 0.85
CA VAL A 61 1.87 -12.73 1.34
C VAL A 61 1.86 -11.20 1.38
N GLU A 62 1.16 -10.57 0.43
CA GLU A 62 1.21 -9.13 0.18
C GLU A 62 -0.15 -8.55 -0.17
N MET A 63 -0.30 -7.23 0.05
CA MET A 63 -1.34 -6.45 -0.61
C MET A 63 -0.97 -6.27 -2.09
N HIS A 64 -1.79 -6.81 -2.98
CA HIS A 64 -1.60 -6.68 -4.43
C HIS A 64 -2.15 -5.35 -4.97
N SER A 65 -3.32 -4.92 -4.51
CA SER A 65 -3.91 -3.65 -4.97
C SER A 65 -4.96 -3.10 -4.01
N ILE A 66 -5.09 -1.77 -3.97
CA ILE A 66 -6.23 -1.08 -3.35
C ILE A 66 -6.99 -0.36 -4.46
N ARG A 67 -8.29 -0.63 -4.56
CA ARG A 67 -9.15 -0.10 -5.62
C ARG A 67 -10.31 0.69 -5.01
N LEU A 68 -10.63 1.81 -5.63
CA LEU A 68 -11.80 2.61 -5.27
C LEU A 68 -13.08 1.89 -5.73
N THR A 69 -14.06 1.85 -4.84
CA THR A 69 -15.44 1.45 -5.12
C THR A 69 -16.35 2.67 -5.01
N THR A 70 -17.64 2.53 -5.32
CA THR A 70 -18.60 3.64 -5.19
C THR A 70 -18.89 4.02 -3.73
N THR A 71 -18.59 3.13 -2.78
CA THR A 71 -18.94 3.28 -1.36
C THR A 71 -17.73 3.24 -0.41
N GLY A 72 -16.53 2.97 -0.93
CA GLY A 72 -15.33 2.72 -0.13
C GLY A 72 -14.20 2.12 -0.95
N PHE A 73 -13.51 1.11 -0.43
CA PHE A 73 -12.35 0.49 -1.09
C PHE A 73 -12.42 -1.05 -1.10
N GLU A 74 -11.71 -1.65 -2.06
CA GLU A 74 -11.40 -3.08 -2.11
C GLU A 74 -9.88 -3.26 -2.03
N ILE A 75 -9.42 -4.07 -1.09
CA ILE A 75 -8.04 -4.54 -1.03
C ILE A 75 -8.00 -5.96 -1.58
N ARG A 76 -7.11 -6.21 -2.54
CA ARG A 76 -6.78 -7.55 -3.05
C ARG A 76 -5.41 -7.97 -2.52
N PHE A 77 -5.29 -9.21 -2.10
CA PHE A 77 -4.06 -9.84 -1.65
C PHE A 77 -3.49 -10.78 -2.74
N THR A 78 -2.22 -11.13 -2.62
CA THR A 78 -1.54 -12.07 -3.51
C THR A 78 -1.90 -13.53 -3.24
N GLN A 79 -2.44 -13.83 -2.05
CA GLN A 79 -2.83 -15.17 -1.60
C GLN A 79 -4.15 -15.12 -0.80
N PRO A 80 -4.86 -16.25 -0.64
CA PRO A 80 -5.98 -16.34 0.29
C PRO A 80 -5.54 -16.02 1.72
N MET A 81 -6.27 -15.14 2.40
CA MET A 81 -5.98 -14.74 3.77
C MET A 81 -6.83 -15.52 4.79
N ASP A 82 -6.46 -15.44 6.06
CA ASP A 82 -7.31 -15.92 7.14
C ASP A 82 -8.65 -15.16 7.12
N GLU A 83 -9.74 -15.89 6.93
CA GLU A 83 -11.06 -15.31 6.75
C GLU A 83 -11.59 -14.65 8.03
N THR A 84 -11.23 -15.18 9.20
CA THR A 84 -11.62 -14.60 10.49
C THR A 84 -10.97 -13.23 10.66
N LEU A 85 -9.67 -13.14 10.36
CA LEU A 85 -8.94 -11.86 10.39
C LEU A 85 -9.46 -10.87 9.33
N LEU A 86 -9.75 -11.33 8.10
CA LEU A 86 -10.30 -10.46 7.06
C LEU A 86 -11.68 -9.89 7.38
N ARG A 87 -12.49 -10.61 8.16
CA ARG A 87 -13.85 -10.17 8.53
C ARG A 87 -13.85 -9.23 9.74
N ASP A 88 -12.81 -9.24 10.56
CA ASP A 88 -12.70 -8.39 11.73
C ASP A 88 -12.31 -6.96 11.34
N VAL A 89 -13.25 -6.02 11.49
CA VAL A 89 -13.05 -4.59 11.24
C VAL A 89 -11.87 -4.01 12.02
N ASN A 90 -11.54 -4.58 13.19
CA ASN A 90 -10.46 -4.08 14.04
C ASN A 90 -9.07 -4.42 13.48
N GLN A 91 -8.97 -5.36 12.53
CA GLN A 91 -7.71 -5.65 11.83
C GLN A 91 -7.34 -4.57 10.81
N PHE A 92 -8.28 -3.70 10.45
CA PHE A 92 -8.07 -2.62 9.48
C PHE A 92 -8.08 -1.26 10.19
N SER A 93 -6.91 -0.65 10.30
CA SER A 93 -6.82 0.76 10.69
C SER A 93 -6.77 1.63 9.44
N ILE A 94 -7.81 2.45 9.27
CA ILE A 94 -7.92 3.39 8.14
C ILE A 94 -7.91 4.80 8.68
N GLN A 95 -7.13 5.66 8.02
CA GLN A 95 -7.13 7.10 8.29
C GLN A 95 -6.91 7.87 6.99
N HIS A 96 -7.34 9.12 6.93
CA HIS A 96 -7.04 9.99 5.80
C HIS A 96 -6.53 11.35 6.25
N TRP A 97 -5.85 12.07 5.35
CA TRP A 97 -5.43 13.45 5.54
C TRP A 97 -5.33 14.15 4.18
N LYS A 98 -5.14 15.47 4.19
CA LYS A 98 -4.69 16.23 3.01
C LYS A 98 -3.31 16.83 3.28
N TYR A 99 -2.65 17.25 2.22
CA TYR A 99 -1.51 18.15 2.31
C TYR A 99 -1.95 19.56 1.94
N LEU A 100 -1.37 20.56 2.59
CA LEU A 100 -1.57 21.96 2.23
C LEU A 100 -0.65 22.29 1.05
N TYR A 101 -1.22 22.77 -0.05
CA TYR A 101 -0.45 23.22 -1.21
C TYR A 101 -0.01 24.67 -0.99
N ARG A 102 1.25 24.85 -0.60
CA ARG A 102 1.84 26.14 -0.25
C ARG A 102 3.32 26.15 -0.67
N PRO A 103 3.95 27.33 -0.85
CA PRO A 103 5.32 27.42 -1.37
C PRO A 103 6.40 26.95 -0.38
N GLU A 104 6.09 26.86 0.92
CA GLU A 104 7.06 26.44 1.92
C GLU A 104 7.50 24.97 1.72
N TYR A 105 8.75 24.68 2.04
CA TYR A 105 9.28 23.33 1.93
C TYR A 105 8.59 22.38 2.91
N GLY A 106 8.00 21.32 2.35
CA GLY A 106 7.25 20.32 3.10
C GLY A 106 5.82 20.75 3.41
N SER A 107 4.99 19.79 3.82
CA SER A 107 3.60 20.03 4.17
C SER A 107 3.17 19.04 5.25
N PRO A 108 2.67 19.50 6.41
CA PRO A 108 2.18 18.60 7.43
C PRO A 108 0.94 17.85 6.92
N LYS A 109 0.67 16.68 7.51
CA LYS A 109 -0.61 15.98 7.32
C LYS A 109 -1.71 16.80 8.00
N ALA A 110 -2.55 17.47 7.22
CA ALA A 110 -3.66 18.30 7.70
C ALA A 110 -5.00 17.53 7.68
N ASP A 111 -5.90 17.88 8.61
CA ASP A 111 -7.18 17.21 8.89
C ASP A 111 -7.04 15.67 8.92
N LYS A 112 -6.14 15.19 9.77
CA LYS A 112 -5.94 13.76 9.93
C LYS A 112 -7.13 13.16 10.69
N THR A 113 -7.86 12.26 10.05
CA THR A 113 -9.09 11.66 10.59
C THR A 113 -9.01 10.14 10.52
N LYS A 114 -9.36 9.46 11.61
CA LYS A 114 -9.55 8.00 11.62
C LYS A 114 -10.91 7.65 11.03
N VAL A 115 -10.96 6.55 10.30
CA VAL A 115 -12.19 6.06 9.66
C VAL A 115 -12.43 4.63 10.11
N THR A 116 -13.63 4.37 10.61
CA THR A 116 -14.06 3.01 10.93
C THR A 116 -14.71 2.40 9.69
N PRO A 117 -14.19 1.30 9.13
CA PRO A 117 -14.80 0.63 7.99
C PRO A 117 -16.16 0.01 8.39
N ALA A 118 -17.11 0.04 7.45
CA ALA A 118 -18.41 -0.61 7.57
C ALA A 118 -18.64 -1.62 6.44
N ASN A 119 -19.67 -2.46 6.56
CA ASN A 119 -20.10 -3.39 5.50
C ASN A 119 -18.95 -4.24 4.91
N VAL A 120 -18.12 -4.82 5.78
CA VAL A 120 -16.99 -5.66 5.36
C VAL A 120 -17.50 -6.91 4.63
N LYS A 121 -17.02 -7.10 3.40
CA LYS A 121 -17.34 -8.25 2.55
C LYS A 121 -16.04 -8.89 2.08
N VAL A 122 -15.91 -10.18 2.33
CA VAL A 122 -14.77 -10.99 1.88
C VAL A 122 -15.19 -11.79 0.65
N SER A 123 -14.32 -11.86 -0.35
CA SER A 123 -14.57 -12.68 -1.55
C SER A 123 -14.50 -14.17 -1.22
N HIS A 124 -15.19 -14.99 -2.02
CA HIS A 124 -15.25 -16.44 -1.82
C HIS A 124 -13.86 -17.12 -1.86
N ASP A 125 -12.93 -16.58 -2.66
CA ASP A 125 -11.55 -17.07 -2.75
C ASP A 125 -10.65 -16.62 -1.57
N GLY A 126 -11.18 -15.79 -0.65
CA GLY A 126 -10.43 -15.23 0.48
C GLY A 126 -9.31 -14.26 0.09
N MET A 127 -9.26 -13.83 -1.17
CA MET A 127 -8.19 -12.95 -1.68
C MET A 127 -8.56 -11.47 -1.70
N ARG A 128 -9.80 -11.10 -1.37
CA ARG A 128 -10.27 -9.72 -1.38
C ARG A 128 -11.12 -9.39 -0.17
N VAL A 129 -10.97 -8.17 0.31
CA VAL A 129 -11.85 -7.55 1.28
C VAL A 129 -12.32 -6.21 0.73
N ARG A 130 -13.64 -6.01 0.74
CA ARG A 130 -14.28 -4.73 0.42
C ARG A 130 -14.93 -4.19 1.67
N PHE A 131 -14.81 -2.89 1.89
CA PHE A 131 -15.49 -2.21 2.99
C PHE A 131 -15.89 -0.80 2.58
N ASP A 132 -16.94 -0.32 3.21
CA ASP A 132 -17.48 1.02 3.01
C ASP A 132 -16.78 2.00 3.93
N VAL A 133 -16.44 3.17 3.40
CA VAL A 133 -15.85 4.28 4.13
C VAL A 133 -16.31 5.60 3.51
N PRO A 134 -16.46 6.69 4.30
CA PRO A 134 -16.67 8.01 3.73
C PRO A 134 -15.57 8.39 2.74
N LEU A 135 -15.97 8.70 1.51
CA LEU A 135 -15.07 9.07 0.42
C LEU A 135 -14.99 10.61 0.31
N LEU A 136 -13.80 11.15 0.56
CA LEU A 136 -13.48 12.57 0.48
C LEU A 136 -12.35 12.75 -0.52
N THR A 137 -12.61 13.52 -1.59
CA THR A 137 -11.63 13.85 -2.61
C THR A 137 -10.55 14.79 -2.07
N GLY A 138 -9.38 14.81 -2.72
CA GLY A 138 -8.22 15.58 -2.28
C GLY A 138 -7.55 15.01 -1.01
N ARG A 139 -7.76 13.72 -0.74
CA ARG A 139 -7.22 13.03 0.44
C ARG A 139 -6.27 11.90 0.06
N VAL A 140 -5.30 11.66 0.93
CA VAL A 140 -4.53 10.41 0.96
C VAL A 140 -5.12 9.55 2.07
N TYR A 141 -5.55 8.34 1.70
CA TYR A 141 -5.98 7.30 2.62
C TYR A 141 -4.81 6.38 2.94
N GLU A 142 -4.62 6.05 4.22
CA GLU A 142 -3.69 5.02 4.69
C GLU A 142 -4.49 3.84 5.20
N PHE A 143 -4.10 2.65 4.77
CA PHE A 143 -4.67 1.38 5.17
C PHE A 143 -3.59 0.60 5.87
N LYS A 144 -3.86 0.15 7.10
CA LYS A 144 -2.99 -0.73 7.87
C LYS A 144 -3.72 -2.01 8.20
N ALA A 145 -3.15 -3.14 7.78
CA ALA A 145 -3.62 -4.50 8.07
C ALA A 145 -2.56 -5.25 8.91
N LEU A 146 -2.28 -4.73 10.11
CA LEU A 146 -1.23 -5.25 10.98
C LEU A 146 -1.62 -6.63 11.54
N GLY A 147 -0.68 -7.57 11.60
CA GLY A 147 -0.93 -8.91 12.14
C GLY A 147 -1.78 -9.82 11.24
N MET A 148 -2.11 -9.37 10.04
CA MET A 148 -2.85 -10.16 9.05
C MET A 148 -2.00 -11.35 8.58
N LYS A 149 -2.63 -12.53 8.47
CA LYS A 149 -1.99 -13.77 8.05
C LYS A 149 -2.69 -14.37 6.83
N SER A 150 -1.93 -15.08 6.00
CA SER A 150 -2.49 -15.92 4.96
C SER A 150 -3.29 -17.09 5.57
N LYS A 151 -4.14 -17.74 4.78
CA LYS A 151 -4.81 -18.98 5.19
C LYS A 151 -3.82 -20.11 5.55
N SER A 152 -2.61 -20.06 4.99
CA SER A 152 -1.50 -20.98 5.30
C SER A 152 -0.64 -20.55 6.49
N GLY A 153 -0.96 -19.41 7.15
CA GLY A 153 -0.28 -18.91 8.34
C GLY A 153 0.91 -17.97 8.10
N GLY A 154 1.21 -17.62 6.85
CA GLY A 154 2.29 -16.69 6.49
C GLY A 154 1.92 -15.23 6.80
N ASP A 155 2.88 -14.45 7.27
CA ASP A 155 2.66 -13.05 7.65
C ASP A 155 2.58 -12.10 6.45
N LEU A 156 1.65 -11.14 6.51
CA LEU A 156 1.60 -10.03 5.56
C LEU A 156 2.85 -9.16 5.70
N THR A 157 3.71 -9.18 4.68
CA THR A 157 5.07 -8.59 4.79
C THR A 157 5.03 -7.07 4.69
N ASN A 158 4.24 -6.51 3.78
CA ASN A 158 3.98 -5.06 3.72
C ASN A 158 2.53 -4.76 4.17
N PRO A 159 2.29 -4.51 5.47
CA PRO A 159 0.93 -4.35 6.00
C PRO A 159 0.35 -2.95 5.82
N ILE A 160 1.06 -2.04 5.14
CA ILE A 160 0.64 -0.65 4.95
C ILE A 160 0.55 -0.31 3.46
N GLY A 161 -0.56 0.28 3.05
CA GLY A 161 -0.75 0.85 1.73
C GLY A 161 -1.38 2.22 1.80
N TRP A 162 -1.13 3.05 0.79
CA TRP A 162 -1.74 4.38 0.68
C TRP A 162 -2.48 4.52 -0.63
N TYR A 163 -3.58 5.27 -0.64
CA TYR A 163 -4.35 5.59 -1.85
C TYR A 163 -4.61 7.10 -1.92
N THR A 164 -4.23 7.75 -3.03
CA THR A 164 -4.61 9.15 -3.28
C THR A 164 -5.95 9.17 -3.98
N LEU A 165 -6.96 9.84 -3.40
CA LEU A 165 -8.31 9.96 -3.96
C LEU A 165 -8.55 11.37 -4.50
N ASN A 166 -8.54 11.52 -5.81
CA ASN A 166 -8.81 12.80 -6.48
C ASN A 166 -10.23 12.86 -7.02
N HIS A 167 -10.71 11.76 -7.63
CA HIS A 167 -12.06 11.65 -8.16
C HIS A 167 -12.81 10.44 -7.59
N LEU A 168 -14.09 10.64 -7.31
CA LEU A 168 -15.00 9.55 -6.96
C LEU A 168 -15.23 8.65 -8.18
N ARG A 169 -15.46 7.38 -7.92
CA ARG A 169 -15.93 6.46 -8.96
C ARG A 169 -17.39 6.81 -9.27
N LEU A 170 -17.68 7.15 -10.52
CA LEU A 170 -19.06 7.31 -10.98
C LEU A 170 -19.79 5.98 -10.79
N ASN A 171 -21.06 6.03 -10.35
CA ASN A 171 -21.89 4.84 -10.36
C ASN A 171 -21.98 4.33 -11.80
N ASP A 172 -21.76 3.03 -12.01
CA ASP A 172 -21.99 2.36 -13.29
C ASP A 172 -23.51 2.30 -13.53
N THR A 173 -24.13 3.43 -13.86
CA THR A 173 -25.47 3.55 -14.45
C THR A 173 -25.30 3.93 -15.91
N ARG A 174 -24.70 3.04 -16.68
CA ARG A 174 -24.86 2.96 -18.14
C ARG A 174 -25.58 1.68 -18.46
#